data_AF-A0A7V9T015-F1
#
_entry.id   AF-A0A7V9T015-F1
#
_cell.length_a   1.000
_cell.length_b   1.000
_cell.length_c   1.000
_cell.angle_alpha   90.00
_cell.angle_beta   90.00
_cell.angle_gamma   90.00
#
_symmetry.space_group_name_H-M   'P 1'
#
loop_
_entity.id
_entity.type
_entity.pdbx_description
1 polymer ?
#
loop_
_entity_poly.entity_id
_entity_poly.type
_entity_poly.pdbx_seq_one_letter_code
_entity_poly.pdbx_strand_id
1 'polypeptide(L)'
;MTTTIEEPGVGLVSDDELAAQALAADPDAPVGGDAVPLATGVGAGGLLPDWYMPAPMGGAGLLRGWRRRVAILVVVSFLAVLAYGLCSTYGAVVVA
;
A
#
# COMPACT_ATOMS: atom_id res chain seq x y z
N MET A 1 14.36 -19.09 0.43
CA MET A 1 13.68 -19.56 1.66
C MET A 1 12.21 -19.32 1.38
N THR A 2 11.55 -20.30 0.78
CA THR A 2 10.25 -20.14 0.09
C THR A 2 9.14 -20.35 1.11
N THR A 3 8.33 -19.33 1.35
CA THR A 3 7.19 -19.42 2.29
C THR A 3 5.97 -19.92 1.52
N THR A 4 5.53 -21.15 1.81
CA THR A 4 4.39 -21.77 1.13
C THR A 4 3.12 -21.59 1.97
N ILE A 5 2.05 -21.05 1.37
CA ILE A 5 0.74 -20.89 2.01
C ILE A 5 -0.19 -21.99 1.48
N GLU A 6 -0.72 -22.83 2.39
CA GLU A 6 -1.57 -23.97 2.05
C GLU A 6 -3.05 -23.58 2.22
N GLU A 7 -3.73 -23.18 1.14
CA GLU A 7 -5.19 -23.03 1.06
C GLU A 7 -5.81 -24.33 0.49
N PRO A 8 -6.84 -24.91 1.13
CA PRO A 8 -7.37 -26.21 0.73
C PRO A 8 -8.12 -26.12 -0.61
N GLY A 9 -7.44 -26.48 -1.71
CA GLY A 9 -8.01 -26.57 -3.06
C GLY A 9 -7.16 -25.96 -4.18
N VAL A 10 -6.10 -25.23 -3.84
CA VAL A 10 -5.13 -24.66 -4.78
C VAL A 10 -3.79 -25.36 -4.53
N GLY A 11 -3.12 -25.86 -5.58
CA GLY A 11 -1.78 -26.44 -5.42
C GLY A 11 -0.81 -25.43 -4.78
N LEU A 12 0.31 -25.90 -4.25
CA LEU A 12 1.30 -25.04 -3.57
C LEU A 12 1.68 -23.84 -4.46
N VAL A 13 1.19 -22.65 -4.13
CA VAL A 13 1.53 -21.40 -4.83
C VAL A 13 2.89 -20.92 -4.32
N SER A 14 3.78 -20.58 -5.24
CA SER A 14 5.14 -20.09 -4.90
C SER A 14 5.27 -18.58 -5.05
N ASP A 15 6.19 -17.98 -4.30
CA ASP A 15 6.48 -16.54 -4.41
C ASP A 15 6.95 -16.16 -5.82
N ASP A 16 7.74 -17.03 -6.48
CA ASP A 16 8.24 -16.80 -7.85
C ASP A 16 7.09 -16.81 -8.87
N GLU A 17 6.11 -17.69 -8.70
CA GLU A 17 4.90 -17.73 -9.52
C GLU A 17 4.07 -16.45 -9.35
N LEU A 18 3.85 -16.00 -8.12
CA LEU A 18 3.13 -14.76 -7.83
C LEU A 18 3.86 -13.54 -8.41
N ALA A 19 5.19 -13.50 -8.30
CA ALA A 19 6.01 -12.44 -8.87
C ALA A 19 5.91 -12.40 -10.40
N ALA A 20 5.94 -13.58 -11.05
CA ALA A 20 5.78 -13.68 -12.50
C ALA A 20 4.39 -13.17 -12.96
N GLN A 21 3.32 -13.54 -12.25
CA GLN A 21 1.97 -13.04 -12.53
C GLN A 21 1.87 -11.52 -12.35
N ALA A 22 2.43 -10.98 -11.27
CA ALA A 22 2.41 -9.54 -11.00
C ALA A 22 3.16 -8.75 -12.09
N LEU A 23 4.30 -9.27 -12.56
CA LEU A 23 5.07 -8.65 -13.64
C LEU A 23 4.40 -8.75 -15.01
N ALA A 24 3.62 -9.80 -15.25
CA ALA A 24 2.90 -10.02 -16.51
C ALA A 24 1.57 -9.25 -16.59
N ALA A 25 1.12 -8.61 -15.50
CA ALA A 25 -0.15 -7.89 -15.45
C ALA A 25 -0.11 -6.63 -16.33
N ASP A 26 -1.06 -6.52 -17.27
CA ASP A 26 -1.27 -5.34 -18.10
C ASP A 26 -2.25 -4.38 -17.42
N PRO A 27 -1.83 -3.16 -17.03
CA PRO A 27 -2.71 -2.18 -16.38
C PRO A 27 -3.78 -1.61 -17.32
N ASP A 28 -3.58 -1.70 -18.64
CA ASP A 28 -4.50 -1.18 -19.65
C ASP A 28 -5.45 -2.27 -20.19
N ALA A 29 -5.37 -3.49 -19.66
CA ALA A 29 -6.26 -4.57 -20.04
C ALA A 29 -7.74 -4.19 -19.78
N PRO A 30 -8.65 -4.50 -20.71
CA PRO A 30 -10.06 -4.18 -20.53
C PRO A 30 -10.66 -4.98 -19.37
N VAL A 31 -11.57 -4.33 -18.63
CA VAL A 31 -12.32 -4.97 -17.55
C VAL A 31 -13.26 -6.04 -18.14
N GLY A 32 -13.28 -7.23 -17.54
CA GLY A 32 -14.17 -8.31 -17.94
C GLY A 32 -15.65 -7.91 -17.91
N GLY A 33 -16.45 -8.42 -18.85
CA GLY A 33 -17.88 -8.08 -18.92
C GLY A 33 -18.73 -8.60 -17.76
N ASP A 34 -18.18 -9.55 -17.00
CA ASP A 34 -18.71 -10.10 -15.76
C ASP A 34 -18.17 -9.39 -14.51
N ALA A 35 -17.31 -8.39 -14.68
CA ALA A 35 -16.78 -7.64 -13.55
C ALA A 35 -17.89 -6.91 -12.82
N VAL A 36 -17.96 -7.16 -11.52
CA VAL A 36 -18.96 -6.58 -10.64
C VAL A 36 -18.34 -5.36 -9.92
N PRO A 37 -18.98 -4.18 -9.96
CA PRO A 37 -18.45 -3.01 -9.25
C PRO A 37 -18.34 -3.28 -7.75
N LEU A 38 -17.21 -2.95 -7.12
CA LEU A 38 -16.97 -3.20 -5.70
C LEU A 38 -18.09 -2.66 -4.80
N ALA A 39 -18.63 -1.48 -5.14
CA ALA A 39 -19.73 -0.83 -4.41
C ALA A 39 -21.00 -1.69 -4.30
N THR A 40 -21.21 -2.66 -5.20
CA THR A 40 -22.33 -3.59 -5.12
C THR A 40 -22.14 -4.64 -4.00
N GLY A 41 -20.90 -5.00 -3.68
CA GLY A 41 -20.56 -5.97 -2.62
C GLY A 41 -20.34 -5.35 -1.24
N VAL A 42 -19.85 -4.10 -1.19
CA VAL A 42 -19.52 -3.41 0.09
C VAL A 42 -20.46 -2.26 0.44
N GLY A 43 -21.41 -1.92 -0.44
CA GLY A 43 -22.28 -0.76 -0.31
C GLY A 43 -21.64 0.55 -0.81
N ALA A 44 -22.47 1.49 -1.26
CA ALA A 44 -22.00 2.79 -1.73
C ALA A 44 -21.76 3.74 -0.54
N GLY A 45 -20.56 4.33 -0.45
CA GLY A 45 -20.26 5.46 0.43
C GLY A 45 -19.87 5.12 1.87
N GLY A 46 -19.59 3.86 2.19
CA GLY A 46 -19.10 3.41 3.50
C GLY A 46 -17.56 3.27 3.56
N LEU A 47 -17.04 3.11 4.79
CA LEU A 47 -15.68 2.58 4.97
C LEU A 47 -15.59 1.19 4.35
N LEU A 48 -14.41 0.84 3.84
CA LEU A 48 -14.21 -0.52 3.35
C LEU A 48 -14.30 -1.51 4.51
N PRO A 49 -14.70 -2.78 4.24
CA PRO A 49 -14.77 -3.79 5.28
C PRO A 49 -13.43 -3.96 6.00
N ASP A 50 -13.48 -4.28 7.31
CA ASP A 50 -12.27 -4.41 8.14
C ASP A 50 -11.28 -5.48 7.64
N TRP A 51 -11.75 -6.49 6.89
CA TRP A 51 -10.89 -7.49 6.29
C TRP A 51 -10.06 -6.93 5.11
N TYR A 52 -10.57 -5.91 4.42
CA TYR A 52 -9.89 -5.27 3.29
C TYR A 52 -9.02 -4.11 3.78
N MET A 53 -9.58 -3.27 4.66
CA MET A 53 -8.90 -2.13 5.22
C MET A 53 -9.29 -2.01 6.69
N PRO A 54 -8.57 -2.67 7.60
CA PRO A 54 -8.82 -2.55 9.03
C PRO A 54 -8.80 -1.07 9.41
N ALA A 55 -9.78 -0.64 10.21
CA ALA A 55 -9.78 0.73 10.71
C ALA A 55 -8.39 1.05 11.28
N PRO A 56 -7.74 2.15 10.81
CA PRO A 56 -6.42 2.51 11.31
C PRO A 56 -6.54 2.63 12.83
N MET A 57 -5.72 1.87 13.58
CA MET A 57 -5.83 1.72 15.05
C MET A 57 -6.33 3.01 15.69
N GLY A 58 -7.64 3.02 15.96
CA GLY A 58 -8.39 4.19 16.39
C GLY A 58 -8.01 4.50 17.83
N GLY A 59 -6.89 5.20 18.01
CA GLY A 59 -6.33 5.41 19.34
C GLY A 59 -5.05 6.22 19.40
N ALA A 60 -4.46 6.65 18.27
CA ALA A 60 -3.46 7.70 18.33
C ALA A 60 -4.19 9.04 18.58
N GLY A 61 -4.55 9.31 19.84
CA GLY A 61 -5.08 10.61 20.23
C GLY A 61 -4.24 11.70 19.58
N LEU A 62 -4.91 12.69 18.95
CA LEU A 62 -4.30 13.76 18.16
C LEU A 62 -2.91 14.07 18.71
N LEU A 63 -1.86 13.96 17.88
CA LEU A 63 -0.49 14.28 18.29
C LEU A 63 -0.51 15.69 18.92
N ARG A 64 -0.34 15.75 20.24
CA ARG A 64 -0.43 17.00 21.02
C ARG A 64 0.96 17.38 21.52
N GLY A 65 1.13 18.69 21.76
CA GLY A 65 2.36 19.25 22.31
C GLY A 65 3.59 18.98 21.44
N TRP A 66 4.64 18.45 22.05
CA TRP A 66 5.93 18.23 21.42
C TRP A 66 5.89 17.22 20.26
N ARG A 67 5.06 16.17 20.36
CA ARG A 67 4.92 15.15 19.32
C ARG A 67 4.40 15.74 18.00
N ARG A 68 3.53 16.75 18.07
CA ARG A 68 3.06 17.49 16.88
C ARG A 68 4.19 18.25 16.20
N ARG A 69 5.05 18.90 17.00
CA ARG A 69 6.20 19.67 16.48
C ARG A 69 7.18 18.75 15.77
N VAL A 70 7.49 17.60 16.36
CA VAL A 70 8.34 16.58 15.73
C VAL A 70 7.73 16.10 14.41
N ALA A 71 6.43 15.75 14.39
CA ALA A 71 5.75 15.33 13.16
C ALA A 71 5.80 16.40 12.07
N ILE A 72 5.57 17.68 12.41
CA ILE A 72 5.66 18.79 11.46
C ILE A 72 7.09 18.93 10.92
N LEU A 73 8.12 18.84 11.77
CA LEU A 73 9.52 18.90 11.31
C LEU A 73 9.85 17.78 10.33
N VAL A 74 9.38 16.56 10.60
CA VAL A 74 9.56 15.42 9.69
C VAL A 74 8.88 15.70 8.35
N VAL A 75 7.61 16.11 8.36
CA VAL A 75 6.87 16.43 7.12
C VAL A 75 7.56 17.52 6.32
N VAL A 76 7.96 18.62 6.97
CA VAL A 76 8.66 19.74 6.30
C VAL A 76 10.00 19.30 5.73
N SER A 77 10.74 18.42 6.42
CA SER A 77 11.98 17.85 5.90
C SER A 77 11.76 17.04 4.63
N PHE A 78 10.75 16.16 4.59
CA PHE A 78 10.41 15.41 3.38
C PHE A 78 9.96 16.34 2.24
N LEU A 79 9.14 17.35 2.53
CA LEU A 79 8.71 18.32 1.52
C LEU A 79 9.88 19.12 0.96
N ALA A 80 10.84 19.50 1.81
CA ALA A 80 12.06 20.17 1.35
C ALA A 80 12.86 19.26 0.43
N VAL A 81 13.11 17.99 0.83
CA VAL A 81 13.81 16.99 0.00
C VAL A 81 13.14 16.82 -1.36
N LEU A 82 11.81 16.70 -1.40
CA LEU A 82 11.04 16.63 -2.64
C LEU A 82 11.16 17.91 -3.48
N ALA A 83 11.11 19.10 -2.85
CA ALA A 83 11.25 20.38 -3.54
C ALA A 83 12.64 20.59 -4.14
N TYR A 84 13.69 20.03 -3.53
CA TYR A 84 15.06 20.02 -4.06
C TYR A 84 15.29 18.93 -5.12
N GLY A 85 14.26 18.11 -5.45
CA GLY A 85 14.39 17.04 -6.44
C GLY A 85 15.26 15.87 -5.97
N LEU A 86 15.53 15.73 -4.66
CA LEU A 86 16.16 14.55 -4.09
C LEU A 86 15.11 13.44 -4.01
N CYS A 87 14.81 12.82 -5.15
CA CYS A 87 13.88 11.70 -5.22
C CYS A 87 14.38 10.54 -4.34
N SER A 88 13.80 10.38 -3.15
CA SER A 88 14.10 9.32 -2.17
C SER A 88 13.72 7.91 -2.63
N THR A 89 13.26 7.75 -3.87
CA THR A 89 12.77 6.46 -4.38
C THR A 89 13.90 5.59 -4.97
N TYR A 90 15.07 6.13 -5.36
CA TYR A 90 16.13 5.32 -6.02
C TYR A 90 17.61 5.71 -5.83
N GLY A 91 17.98 6.67 -4.97
CA GLY A 91 19.40 7.10 -4.85
C GLY A 91 19.98 6.89 -3.46
N ALA A 92 20.98 6.02 -3.31
CA ALA A 92 21.83 6.03 -2.13
C ALA A 92 22.46 7.42 -1.98
N VAL A 93 22.33 8.03 -0.79
CA VAL A 93 22.98 9.31 -0.49
C VAL A 93 24.48 9.03 -0.33
N VAL A 94 25.25 9.17 -1.40
CA VAL A 94 26.72 9.19 -1.33
C VAL A 94 27.11 10.61 -0.92
N VAL A 95 27.60 10.76 0.30
CA VAL A 95 28.24 11.99 0.76
C VAL A 95 29.60 12.07 0.07
N ALA A 96 29.81 13.10 -0.75
CA ALA A 96 31.11 13.42 -1.34
C ALA A 96 32.03 14.10 -0.31
#